data_AF-A0A963NLE9-F1
#
_entry.id   AF-A0A963NLE9-F1
#
_cell.length_a   1.000
_cell.length_b   1.000
_cell.length_c   1.000
_cell.angle_alpha   90.00
_cell.angle_beta   90.00
_cell.angle_gamma   90.00
#
_symmetry.space_group_name_H-M   'P 1'
#
loop_
_entity.id
_entity.type
_entity.pdbx_description
1 polymer ?
#
loop_
_entity_poly.entity_id
_entity_poly.type
_entity_poly.pdbx_seq_one_letter_code
_entity_poly.pdbx_strand_id
1 'polypeptide(L)'
;MRLRSLIFSGLLGLSLTAWALEYPIGAPHNVSGMEVGAVYLQPVEMEPEGHMRKVADSDIHLEADIHALASNVNGYSEGAWIPFLLVKYELTKQGSGEVIRGDMMPMVA
;
A
#
# COMPACT_ATOMS: atom_id res chain seq x y z
N MET A 1 -42.08 -23.11 -11.18
CA MET A 1 -40.72 -22.91 -11.76
C MET A 1 -40.33 -21.44 -11.99
N ARG A 2 -41.26 -20.53 -12.36
CA ARG A 2 -40.91 -19.14 -12.72
C ARG A 2 -40.57 -18.19 -11.56
N LEU A 3 -41.16 -18.36 -10.38
CA LEU A 3 -40.92 -17.45 -9.24
C LEU A 3 -39.55 -17.66 -8.57
N ARG A 4 -39.04 -18.90 -8.55
CA ARG A 4 -37.69 -19.20 -8.05
C ARG A 4 -36.59 -18.63 -8.95
N SER A 5 -36.79 -18.65 -10.27
CA SER A 5 -35.86 -18.04 -11.23
C SER A 5 -35.82 -16.52 -11.11
N LEU A 6 -36.95 -15.85 -10.83
CA LEU A 6 -37.01 -14.40 -10.62
C LEU A 6 -36.27 -13.93 -9.35
N ILE A 7 -36.32 -14.71 -8.27
CA ILE A 7 -35.60 -14.39 -7.02
C ILE A 7 -34.08 -14.56 -7.21
N PHE A 8 -33.66 -15.59 -7.96
CA PHE A 8 -32.24 -15.83 -8.23
C PHE A 8 -31.61 -14.71 -9.10
N SER A 9 -32.38 -14.15 -10.06
CA SER A 9 -31.93 -13.01 -10.87
C SER A 9 -31.84 -11.68 -10.09
N GLY A 10 -32.69 -11.48 -9.07
CA GLY A 10 -32.63 -10.26 -8.25
C GLY A 10 -31.39 -10.16 -7.35
N LEU A 11 -30.85 -11.30 -6.90
CA LEU A 11 -29.64 -11.36 -6.07
C LEU A 11 -28.35 -11.12 -6.85
N LEU A 12 -28.33 -11.39 -8.16
CA LEU A 12 -27.18 -11.15 -9.05
C LEU A 12 -26.96 -9.66 -9.40
N GLY A 13 -27.93 -8.79 -9.12
CA GLY A 13 -27.86 -7.36 -9.43
C GLY A 13 -27.30 -6.47 -8.31
N LEU A 14 -27.01 -7.04 -7.14
CA LEU A 14 -26.47 -6.31 -5.99
C LEU A 14 -24.93 -6.38 -6.01
N SER A 15 -24.30 -5.54 -6.84
CA SER A 15 -22.85 -5.32 -6.76
C SER A 15 -22.54 -4.54 -5.47
N LEU A 16 -21.77 -5.15 -4.56
CA LEU A 16 -21.21 -4.47 -3.39
C LEU A 16 -20.13 -3.47 -3.85
N THR A 17 -19.97 -2.37 -3.12
CA THR A 17 -18.86 -1.44 -3.33
C THR A 17 -17.56 -2.13 -2.94
N ALA A 18 -16.58 -2.15 -3.85
CA ALA A 18 -15.22 -2.58 -3.55
C ALA A 18 -14.48 -1.41 -2.87
N TRP A 19 -13.84 -1.70 -1.74
CA TRP A 19 -13.02 -0.74 -1.01
C TRP A 19 -11.54 -1.04 -1.30
N ALA A 20 -10.73 0.00 -1.49
CA ALA A 20 -9.29 -0.14 -1.42
C ALA A 20 -8.94 -0.32 0.06
N LEU A 21 -8.57 -1.54 0.46
CA LEU A 21 -8.30 -1.86 1.86
C LEU A 21 -6.80 -2.00 2.05
N GLU A 22 -6.27 -1.26 3.02
CA GLU A 22 -4.90 -1.36 3.46
C GLU A 22 -4.75 -2.43 4.54
N TYR A 23 -3.63 -3.15 4.48
CA TYR A 23 -3.25 -4.18 5.42
C TYR A 23 -1.92 -3.80 6.09
N PRO A 24 -1.88 -3.64 7.42
CA PRO A 24 -0.67 -3.22 8.12
C PRO A 24 0.39 -4.32 8.14
N ILE A 25 1.65 -3.92 7.95
CA ILE A 25 2.82 -4.79 8.07
C ILE A 25 3.49 -4.50 9.41
N GLY A 26 3.12 -5.28 10.42
CA GLY A 26 3.65 -5.11 11.77
C GLY A 26 3.16 -3.82 12.45
N ALA A 27 3.94 -3.34 13.41
CA ALA A 27 3.69 -2.08 14.10
C ALA A 27 4.59 -0.97 13.52
N PRO A 28 4.14 0.30 13.49
CA PRO A 28 4.97 1.43 13.09
C PRO A 28 6.25 1.53 13.92
N HIS A 29 7.31 2.03 13.30
CA HIS A 29 8.61 2.19 13.92
C HIS A 29 9.01 3.66 14.03
N ASN A 30 9.29 4.13 15.25
CA ASN A 30 9.69 5.51 15.51
C ASN A 30 11.20 5.66 15.47
N VAL A 31 11.71 6.47 14.55
CA VAL A 31 13.14 6.65 14.34
C VAL A 31 13.45 8.05 13.81
N SER A 32 14.50 8.68 14.33
CA SER A 32 15.01 9.98 13.84
C SER A 32 13.96 11.10 13.75
N GLY A 33 13.00 11.12 14.68
CA GLY A 33 11.91 12.09 14.68
C GLY A 33 10.85 11.84 13.59
N MET A 34 10.71 10.60 13.12
CA MET A 34 9.69 10.15 12.18
C MET A 34 9.02 8.88 12.71
N GLU A 35 7.74 8.73 12.42
CA GLU A 35 7.03 7.44 12.49
C GLU A 35 7.06 6.83 11.09
N VAL A 36 7.49 5.57 11.00
CA VAL A 36 7.58 4.81 9.75
C VAL A 36 6.62 3.63 9.85
N GLY A 37 5.49 3.74 9.16
CA GLY A 37 4.54 2.66 8.93
C GLY A 37 4.84 1.91 7.63
N ALA A 38 4.31 0.70 7.52
CA ALA A 38 4.34 -0.08 6.29
C ALA A 38 2.97 -0.75 6.11
N VAL A 39 2.41 -0.62 4.92
CA VAL A 39 1.14 -1.24 4.55
C VAL A 39 1.25 -1.89 3.18
N TYR A 40 0.36 -2.82 2.89
CA TYR A 40 0.12 -3.24 1.51
C TYR A 40 -1.37 -3.25 1.21
N LEU A 41 -1.70 -3.11 -0.06
CA LEU A 41 -3.06 -3.20 -0.58
C LEU A 41 -3.05 -3.89 -1.95
N GLN A 42 -4.21 -3.98 -2.60
CA GLN A 42 -4.30 -4.47 -3.97
C GLN A 42 -3.39 -3.63 -4.91
N PRO A 43 -2.81 -4.22 -5.96
CA PRO A 43 -2.03 -3.48 -6.96
C PRO A 43 -2.82 -2.29 -7.53
N VAL A 44 -2.13 -1.17 -7.75
CA VAL A 44 -2.72 0.09 -8.25
C VAL A 44 -2.08 0.52 -9.56
N GLU A 45 -2.89 1.06 -10.47
CA GLU A 45 -2.39 1.68 -11.70
C GLU A 45 -1.72 3.01 -11.35
N MET A 46 -0.56 3.26 -11.96
CA MET A 46 0.31 4.38 -11.62
C MET A 46 0.74 5.11 -12.88
N GLU A 47 0.76 6.45 -12.79
CA GLU A 47 1.27 7.32 -13.84
C GLU A 47 2.48 8.13 -13.35
N PRO A 48 3.51 8.36 -14.17
CA PRO A 48 3.67 7.85 -15.54
C PRO A 48 3.97 6.34 -15.58
N GLU A 49 3.48 5.65 -16.61
CA GLU A 49 3.79 4.24 -16.82
C GLU A 49 5.30 3.96 -17.03
N GLY A 50 5.70 2.71 -16.79
CA GLY A 50 7.03 2.20 -17.17
C GLY A 50 8.12 2.31 -16.09
N HIS A 51 7.83 2.94 -14.96
CA HIS A 51 8.79 3.07 -13.85
C HIS A 51 8.75 1.90 -12.86
N MET A 52 7.60 1.22 -12.75
CA MET A 52 7.40 0.08 -11.85
C MET A 52 6.77 -1.11 -12.58
N ARG A 53 6.74 -2.26 -11.91
CA ARG A 53 6.07 -3.47 -12.39
C ARG A 53 4.60 -3.17 -12.67
N LYS A 54 4.08 -3.71 -13.78
CA LYS A 54 2.68 -3.52 -14.19
C LYS A 54 1.73 -4.11 -13.15
N VAL A 55 0.56 -3.50 -13.01
CA VAL A 55 -0.54 -3.98 -12.15
C VAL A 55 -0.89 -5.44 -12.43
N ALA A 56 -1.07 -5.79 -13.71
CA ALA A 56 -1.44 -7.15 -14.12
C ALA A 56 -0.41 -8.23 -13.75
N ASP A 57 0.84 -7.82 -13.51
CA ASP A 57 1.92 -8.70 -13.12
C ASP A 57 2.23 -8.64 -11.63
N SER A 58 1.57 -7.76 -10.86
CA SER A 58 1.89 -7.49 -9.45
C SER A 58 0.89 -8.17 -8.51
N ASP A 59 1.37 -8.62 -7.35
CA ASP A 59 0.52 -9.27 -6.35
C ASP A 59 -0.07 -8.25 -5.35
N ILE A 60 0.71 -7.21 -5.00
CA ILE A 60 0.35 -6.15 -4.05
C ILE A 60 0.93 -4.80 -4.49
N HIS A 61 0.36 -3.71 -3.98
CA HIS A 61 1.06 -2.43 -3.85
C HIS A 61 1.62 -2.33 -2.42
N LEU A 62 2.91 -2.01 -2.29
CA LEU A 62 3.62 -1.93 -1.00
C LEU A 62 3.99 -0.48 -0.73
N GLU A 63 3.61 0.02 0.44
CA GLU A 63 3.79 1.42 0.81
C GLU A 63 4.62 1.56 2.10
N ALA A 64 5.24 2.73 2.23
CA ALA A 64 5.89 3.18 3.45
C ALA A 64 5.32 4.55 3.84
N ASP A 65 4.57 4.58 4.94
CA ASP A 65 3.94 5.79 5.47
C ASP A 65 4.90 6.48 6.42
N ILE A 66 5.46 7.62 6.02
CA ILE A 66 6.51 8.30 6.79
C ILE A 66 6.07 9.71 7.15
N HIS A 67 5.81 9.91 8.44
CA HIS A 67 5.34 11.17 8.99
C HIS A 67 6.26 11.68 10.10
N ALA A 68 6.35 13.00 10.26
CA ALA A 68 7.13 13.63 11.32
C ALA A 68 6.50 13.36 12.68
N LEU A 69 7.33 13.05 13.68
CA LEU A 69 6.95 13.10 15.09
C LEU A 69 7.11 14.52 15.63
N ALA A 70 6.50 14.84 16.78
CA ALA A 70 6.75 16.10 17.49
C ALA A 70 8.25 16.36 17.80
N SER A 71 9.06 15.29 17.85
CA SER A 71 10.51 15.35 18.07
C SER A 71 11.33 15.60 16.80
N ASN A 72 10.70 15.83 15.65
CA ASN A 72 11.40 16.10 14.39
C ASN A 72 12.22 17.39 14.48
N VAL A 73 13.52 17.30 14.21
CA VAL A 73 14.45 18.44 14.28
C VAL A 73 14.71 19.11 12.94
N ASN A 74 14.08 18.64 11.86
CA ASN A 74 14.35 19.05 10.49
C ASN A 74 13.36 20.12 9.97
N GLY A 75 12.51 20.66 10.84
CA GLY A 75 11.56 21.72 10.52
C GLY A 75 10.18 21.26 10.06
N TYR A 76 9.88 19.96 10.15
CA TYR A 76 8.54 19.42 9.87
C TYR A 76 7.68 19.42 11.13
N SER A 77 6.43 19.87 11.01
CA SER A 77 5.43 19.78 12.07
C SER A 77 4.99 18.34 12.31
N GLU A 78 4.61 18.00 13.54
CA GLU A 78 4.04 16.69 13.88
C GLU A 78 2.93 16.27 12.90
N GLY A 79 2.97 15.03 12.43
CA GLY A 79 2.05 14.47 11.45
C GLY A 79 2.29 14.89 10.00
N ALA A 80 3.25 15.76 9.71
CA ALA A 80 3.55 16.12 8.32
C ALA A 80 4.22 14.95 7.59
N TRP A 81 3.80 14.69 6.35
CA TRP A 81 4.51 13.79 5.45
C TRP A 81 5.95 14.25 5.24
N ILE A 82 6.91 13.31 5.19
CA ILE A 82 8.32 13.61 4.95
C ILE A 82 8.66 13.40 3.47
N PRO A 83 8.80 14.46 2.66
CA PRO A 83 9.08 14.35 1.24
C PRO A 83 10.57 14.11 0.95
N PHE A 84 10.89 13.81 -0.32
CA PHE A 84 12.26 13.72 -0.87
C PHE A 84 13.16 12.65 -0.22
N LEU A 85 12.57 11.63 0.40
CA LEU A 85 13.28 10.45 0.88
C LEU A 85 13.65 9.53 -0.28
N LEU A 86 14.83 8.91 -0.20
CA LEU A 86 15.14 7.71 -0.96
C LEU A 86 14.79 6.50 -0.09
N VAL A 87 13.71 5.80 -0.44
CA VAL A 87 13.27 4.60 0.27
C VAL A 87 13.56 3.38 -0.59
N LYS A 88 14.23 2.37 0.01
CA LYS A 88 14.54 1.08 -0.62
C LYS A 88 13.91 -0.03 0.21
N TYR A 89 13.48 -1.09 -0.44
CA TYR A 89 12.93 -2.25 0.23
C TYR A 89 13.75 -3.52 -0.01
N GLU A 90 13.69 -4.42 0.96
CA GLU A 90 14.16 -5.80 0.87
C GLU A 90 13.06 -6.71 1.43
N LEU A 91 12.56 -7.63 0.60
CA LEU A 91 11.55 -8.61 0.97
C LEU A 91 12.17 -10.00 0.94
N THR A 92 12.11 -10.69 2.07
CA THR A 92 12.63 -12.04 2.25
C THR A 92 11.56 -12.91 2.86
N LYS A 93 11.27 -14.05 2.21
CA LYS A 93 10.39 -15.05 2.81
C LYS A 93 11.15 -15.77 3.91
N GLN A 94 10.59 -15.84 5.12
CA GLN A 94 11.22 -16.55 6.23
C GLN A 94 11.53 -18.01 5.85
N GLY A 95 12.77 -18.44 6.09
CA GLY A 95 13.26 -19.77 5.72
C GLY A 95 13.61 -19.94 4.23
N SER A 96 13.45 -18.92 3.40
CA SER A 96 13.94 -18.89 2.01
C SER A 96 15.26 -18.13 1.90
N GLY A 97 16.10 -18.51 0.93
CA GLY A 97 17.28 -17.72 0.53
C GLY A 97 16.97 -16.69 -0.57
N GLU A 98 15.74 -16.67 -1.09
CA GLU A 98 15.31 -15.72 -2.10
C GLU A 98 15.07 -14.35 -1.49
N VAL A 99 15.59 -13.32 -2.15
CA VAL A 99 15.47 -11.93 -1.73
C VAL A 99 15.07 -11.06 -2.90
N ILE A 100 14.01 -10.27 -2.70
CA ILE A 100 13.53 -9.28 -3.66
C ILE A 100 13.93 -7.90 -3.15
N ARG A 101 14.52 -7.07 -4.00
CA ARG A 101 14.94 -5.70 -3.67
C ARG A 101 14.46 -4.72 -4.71
N GLY A 102 14.24 -3.49 -4.31
CA GLY A 102 13.89 -2.40 -5.20
C GLY A 102 13.88 -1.05 -4.50
N ASP A 103 13.61 -0.03 -5.30
CA ASP A 103 13.46 1.34 -4.86
C ASP A 103 11.95 1.68 -4.85
N MET A 104 11.48 2.39 -3.84
CA MET A 104 10.12 2.92 -3.80
C MET A 104 10.06 4.28 -4.51
N MET A 105 8.87 4.65 -4.96
CA MET A 105 8.62 5.95 -5.59
C MET A 105 7.75 6.83 -4.68
N PRO A 106 7.99 8.15 -4.63
CA PRO A 106 7.04 9.07 -4.00
C PRO A 106 5.75 9.10 -4.83
N MET A 107 4.61 8.86 -4.18
CA MET A 107 3.32 8.74 -4.84
C MET A 107 2.26 9.57 -4.12
N VAL A 108 1.19 9.88 -4.84
CA VAL A 108 -0.06 10.42 -4.29
C VAL A 108 -1.19 9.53 -4.77
N ALA A 109 -2.06 9.11 -3.85
CA ALA A 109 -3.18 8.20 -4.07
C ALA A 109 -4.53 8.92 -3.98
#